data_AF-X1J1N1-F1
#
_entry.id   AF-X1J1N1-F1
#
_cell.length_a   1.000
_cell.length_b   1.000
_cell.length_c   1.000
_cell.angle_alpha   90.00
_cell.angle_beta   90.00
_cell.angle_gamma   90.00
#
_symmetry.space_group_name_H-M   'P 1'
#
loop_
_entity.id
_entity.type
_entity.pdbx_description
1 polymer ?
#
loop_
_entity_poly.entity_id
_entity_poly.type
_entity_poly.pdbx_seq_one_letter_code
_entity_poly.pdbx_strand_id
1 'polypeptide(L)'
;MGIDGFTFFNRYPIQVKQSENIGRNIVDNFETALQRDKKDRGYIIALSFGKGAYEEVARVKKDGLFIELLTEPHSPIELAIIRESVIKELDRLSTVER
;
A
#
# COMPACT_ATOMS: atom_id res chain seq x y z
N MET A 1 11.07 -10.75 -9.38
CA MET A 1 10.43 -11.04 -8.08
C MET A 1 10.19 -9.70 -7.41
N GLY A 2 8.99 -9.44 -6.89
CA GLY A 2 8.61 -8.08 -6.43
C GLY A 2 7.13 -7.91 -6.13
N ILE A 3 6.27 -8.84 -6.56
CA ILE A 3 4.84 -8.84 -6.25
C ILE A 3 4.56 -10.14 -5.49
N ASP A 4 3.97 -10.02 -4.31
CA ASP A 4 3.62 -11.16 -3.44
C ASP A 4 2.11 -11.48 -3.53
N GLY A 5 1.29 -10.51 -3.95
CA GLY A 5 -0.14 -10.69 -4.12
C GLY A 5 -0.80 -9.54 -4.87
N PHE A 6 -2.14 -9.56 -4.90
CA PHE A 6 -2.94 -8.54 -5.55
C PHE A 6 -4.15 -8.18 -4.68
N THR A 7 -4.57 -6.91 -4.71
CA THR A 7 -5.83 -6.50 -4.10
C THR A 7 -7.00 -7.22 -4.76
N PHE A 8 -8.06 -7.44 -3.98
CA PHE A 8 -9.22 -8.21 -4.44
C PHE A 8 -9.96 -7.52 -5.60
N PHE A 9 -10.33 -6.25 -5.42
CA PHE A 9 -11.19 -5.53 -6.37
C PHE A 9 -10.46 -5.10 -7.65
N ASN A 10 -9.36 -4.34 -7.51
CA ASN A 10 -8.70 -3.71 -8.66
C ASN A 10 -7.45 -4.45 -9.15
N ARG A 11 -7.08 -5.56 -8.50
CA ARG A 11 -5.88 -6.33 -8.82
C ARG A 11 -4.63 -5.45 -8.84
N TYR A 12 -4.50 -4.57 -7.84
CA TYR A 12 -3.29 -3.79 -7.65
C TYR A 12 -2.23 -4.66 -6.98
N PRO A 13 -0.98 -4.67 -7.46
CA PRO A 13 0.08 -5.46 -6.86
C PRO A 13 0.32 -5.07 -5.40
N ILE A 14 0.65 -6.09 -4.60
CA ILE A 14 1.01 -5.96 -3.19
C ILE A 14 2.38 -6.62 -2.99
N GLN A 15 3.27 -5.96 -2.26
CA GLN A 15 4.49 -6.53 -1.72
C GLN A 15 4.44 -6.51 -0.20
N VAL A 16 4.80 -7.60 0.46
CA VAL A 16 4.78 -7.75 1.92
C VAL A 16 6.19 -8.03 2.43
N LYS A 17 6.62 -7.29 3.45
CA LYS A 17 7.92 -7.49 4.12
C LYS A 17 7.75 -7.57 5.62
N GLN A 18 8.10 -8.72 6.19
CA GLN A 18 8.14 -8.91 7.64
C GLN A 18 9.44 -8.38 8.25
N SER A 19 9.71 -7.09 8.05
CA SER A 19 10.91 -6.42 8.59
C SER A 19 10.66 -4.94 8.82
N GLU A 20 11.43 -4.36 9.74
CA GLU A 20 11.41 -2.94 10.08
C GLU A 20 12.38 -2.13 9.21
N ASN A 21 12.17 -0.80 9.20
CA ASN A 21 13.02 0.20 8.56
C ASN A 21 13.31 -0.12 7.08
N ILE A 22 12.25 -0.50 6.36
CA ILE A 22 12.33 -0.74 4.92
C ILE A 22 12.85 0.50 4.20
N GLY A 23 13.89 0.30 3.40
CA GLY A 23 14.58 1.37 2.69
C GLY A 23 14.12 1.56 1.25
N ARG A 24 14.73 2.57 0.62
CA ARG A 24 14.56 2.95 -0.79
C ARG A 24 14.59 1.76 -1.76
N ASN A 25 15.51 0.84 -1.55
CA ASN A 25 15.73 -0.32 -2.43
C ASN A 25 14.48 -1.19 -2.62
N ILE A 26 13.60 -1.29 -1.63
CA ILE A 26 12.35 -2.04 -1.76
C ILE A 26 11.38 -1.31 -2.69
N VAL A 27 11.28 0.01 -2.55
CA VAL A 27 10.44 0.84 -3.42
C VAL A 27 10.92 0.79 -4.87
N ASP A 28 12.23 0.89 -5.12
CA ASP A 28 12.82 0.80 -6.48
C ASP A 28 12.50 -0.54 -7.16
N ASN A 29 12.65 -1.64 -6.41
CA ASN A 29 12.35 -2.98 -6.91
C ASN A 29 10.85 -3.15 -7.19
N PHE A 30 10.01 -2.56 -6.35
CA PHE A 30 8.56 -2.61 -6.51
C PHE A 30 8.08 -1.76 -7.70
N GLU A 31 8.63 -0.56 -7.86
CA GLU A 31 8.42 0.30 -9.04
C GLU A 31 8.69 -0.48 -10.33
N THR A 32 9.85 -1.14 -10.41
CA THR A 32 10.22 -1.96 -11.57
C THR A 32 9.21 -3.07 -11.82
N ALA A 33 8.64 -3.66 -10.76
CA ALA A 33 7.63 -4.68 -10.87
C ALA A 33 6.28 -4.13 -11.36
N LEU A 34 5.84 -2.97 -10.85
CA LEU A 34 4.64 -2.27 -11.32
C LEU A 34 4.71 -1.92 -12.80
N GLN A 35 5.84 -1.36 -13.24
CA GLN A 35 6.05 -1.01 -14.65
C GLN A 35 5.98 -2.24 -15.57
N ARG A 36 6.55 -3.38 -15.14
CA ARG A 36 6.46 -4.64 -15.88
C ARG A 36 5.04 -5.18 -15.97
N ASP A 37 4.26 -5.03 -14.89
CA ASP A 37 2.86 -5.47 -14.83
C ASP A 37 1.88 -4.45 -15.44
N LYS A 38 2.41 -3.32 -15.97
CA LYS A 38 1.65 -2.19 -16.53
C LYS A 38 0.61 -1.65 -15.56
N LYS A 39 0.97 -1.56 -14.28
CA LYS A 39 0.16 -1.01 -13.20
C LYS A 39 0.71 0.34 -12.79
N ASP A 40 -0.20 1.27 -12.52
CA ASP A 40 0.11 2.62 -12.04
C ASP A 40 0.00 2.72 -10.51
N ARG A 41 -0.55 1.71 -9.83
CA ARG A 41 -0.75 1.70 -8.39
C ARG A 41 -0.38 0.36 -7.75
N GLY A 42 0.17 0.43 -6.54
CA GLY A 42 0.43 -0.75 -5.72
C GLY A 42 0.66 -0.42 -4.24
N TYR A 43 0.77 -1.47 -3.43
CA TYR A 43 0.90 -1.37 -1.97
C TYR A 43 2.15 -2.10 -1.49
N ILE A 44 2.90 -1.47 -0.59
CA ILE A 44 3.97 -2.13 0.16
C ILE A 44 3.54 -2.19 1.61
N ILE A 45 3.46 -3.40 2.16
CA ILE A 45 3.12 -3.64 3.56
C ILE A 45 4.40 -4.05 4.29
N ALA A 46 4.72 -3.35 5.39
CA ALA A 46 5.87 -3.69 6.23
C ALA A 46 5.63 -3.37 7.71
N LEU A 47 6.58 -3.72 8.59
CA LEU A 47 6.51 -3.31 9.99
C LEU A 47 6.80 -1.82 10.16
N SER A 48 7.80 -1.29 9.45
CA SER A 48 8.09 0.14 9.42
C SER A 48 8.91 0.54 8.19
N PHE A 49 8.92 1.83 7.88
CA PHE A 49 9.61 2.39 6.71
C PHE A 49 10.63 3.44 7.14
N GLY A 50 11.82 3.37 6.54
CA GLY A 50 12.85 4.39 6.69
C GLY A 50 12.58 5.61 5.82
N LYS A 51 13.25 6.73 6.13
CA LYS A 51 13.14 8.00 5.38
C LYS A 51 13.31 7.81 3.87
N GLY A 52 14.27 6.99 3.47
CA GLY A 52 14.56 6.72 2.06
C GLY A 52 13.39 6.06 1.30
N ALA A 53 12.56 5.26 1.97
CA ALA A 53 11.37 4.70 1.32
C ALA A 53 10.31 5.79 1.04
N TYR A 54 10.07 6.70 1.99
CA TYR A 54 9.15 7.83 1.79
C TYR A 54 9.63 8.80 0.71
N GLU A 55 10.93 9.13 0.71
CA GLU A 55 11.54 9.97 -0.33
C GLU A 55 11.40 9.34 -1.72
N GLU A 56 11.59 8.03 -1.81
CA GLU A 56 11.47 7.30 -3.08
C GLU A 56 10.02 7.26 -3.57
N VAL A 57 9.05 7.00 -2.68
CA VAL A 57 7.63 7.07 -3.01
C VAL A 57 7.23 8.47 -3.51
N ALA A 58 7.79 9.52 -2.92
CA ALA A 58 7.55 10.89 -3.39
C ALA A 58 8.18 11.15 -4.77
N ARG A 59 9.31 10.53 -5.11
CA ARG A 59 9.89 10.59 -6.46
C ARG A 59 9.02 9.86 -7.47
N VAL A 60 8.73 8.58 -7.28
CA VAL A 60 7.98 7.75 -8.24
C VAL A 60 6.58 8.29 -8.51
N LYS A 61 5.98 8.98 -7.54
CA LYS A 61 4.69 9.68 -7.72
C LYS A 61 4.75 10.76 -8.78
N LYS A 62 5.90 11.42 -8.97
CA LYS A 62 6.11 12.39 -10.06
C LYS A 62 6.15 11.72 -11.43
N ASP A 63 6.50 10.44 -11.47
CA ASP A 63 6.56 9.62 -12.68
C ASP A 63 5.22 8.89 -12.96
N GLY A 64 4.17 9.22 -12.20
CA GLY A 64 2.82 8.69 -12.40
C GLY A 64 2.55 7.36 -11.70
N LEU A 65 3.44 6.91 -10.82
CA LEU A 65 3.27 5.67 -10.05
C LEU A 65 2.86 5.96 -8.60
N PHE A 66 1.73 5.39 -8.18
CA PHE A 66 1.14 5.57 -6.86
C PHE A 66 1.42 4.36 -5.98
N ILE A 67 2.49 4.43 -5.20
CA ILE A 67 2.84 3.40 -4.23
C ILE A 67 2.40 3.86 -2.84
N GLU A 68 1.56 3.07 -2.18
CA GLU A 68 1.13 3.32 -0.80
C GLU A 68 1.93 2.45 0.17
N LEU A 69 2.52 3.07 1.20
CA LEU A 69 3.25 2.40 2.27
C LEU A 69 2.30 2.16 3.44
N LEU A 70 2.06 0.89 3.76
CA LEU A 70 1.16 0.48 4.82
C LEU A 70 1.94 -0.22 5.92
N THR A 71 1.74 0.21 7.16
CA THR A 71 2.26 -0.48 8.33
C THR A 71 1.18 -1.37 8.92
N GLU A 72 1.55 -2.55 9.39
CA GLU A 72 0.64 -3.37 10.19
C GLU A 72 0.23 -2.61 11.45
N PRO A 73 -1.05 -2.60 11.83
CA PRO A 73 -1.50 -2.07 13.11
C PRO A 73 -0.88 -2.87 14.26
N HIS A 74 -0.25 -2.19 15.20
CA HIS A 74 0.48 -2.81 16.30
C HIS A 74 -0.44 -3.12 17.50
N SER A 75 -1.71 -2.68 17.46
CA SER A 75 -2.69 -2.87 18.53
C SER A 75 -4.06 -3.36 18.02
N PRO A 76 -4.73 -4.28 18.75
CA PRO A 76 -6.12 -4.63 18.48
C PRO A 76 -7.09 -3.43 18.49
N ILE A 77 -6.77 -2.38 19.24
CA ILE A 77 -7.58 -1.15 19.28
C ILE A 77 -7.50 -0.41 17.94
N GLU A 78 -6.31 -0.31 17.34
CA GLU A 78 -6.13 0.32 16.02
C GLU A 78 -6.89 -0.46 14.95
N LEU A 79 -6.82 -1.80 14.98
CA LEU A 79 -7.61 -2.67 14.12
C LEU A 79 -9.13 -2.45 14.29
N ALA A 80 -9.61 -2.32 15.51
CA ALA A 80 -11.02 -2.07 15.80
C ALA A 80 -11.47 -0.71 15.23
N ILE A 81 -10.67 0.33 15.42
CA ILE A 81 -10.96 1.67 14.88
C ILE A 81 -10.99 1.65 13.35
N ILE A 82 -10.01 1.00 12.71
CA ILE A 82 -9.96 0.88 11.24
C ILE A 82 -11.20 0.13 10.74
N ARG A 83 -11.56 -1.00 11.36
CA ARG A 83 -12.77 -1.76 10.99
C ARG A 83 -14.02 -0.92 11.08
N GLU A 84 -14.20 -0.18 12.18
CA GLU A 84 -15.37 0.67 12.38
C GLU A 84 -15.44 1.79 11.33
N SER A 85 -14.30 2.42 11.02
CA SER A 85 -14.21 3.46 10.00
C SER A 85 -14.56 2.95 8.60
N VAL A 86 -14.05 1.77 8.22
CA VAL A 86 -14.37 1.13 6.94
C VAL A 86 -15.86 0.79 6.83
N ILE A 87 -16.48 0.26 7.88
CA ILE A 87 -17.92 -0.05 7.89
C ILE A 87 -18.75 1.23 7.69
N LYS A 88 -18.41 2.31 8.41
CA LYS A 88 -19.11 3.60 8.27
C LYS A 88 -19.02 4.16 6.85
N GLU A 89 -17.87 4.08 6.19
CA GLU A 89 -17.72 4.55 4.82
C GLU A 89 -18.50 3.66 3.84
N LEU A 90 -18.51 2.34 4.03
CA LEU A 90 -19.30 1.42 3.21
C LEU A 90 -20.80 1.71 3.34
N ASP A 91 -21.30 1.91 4.56
CA ASP A 91 -22.69 2.27 4.82
C ASP A 91 -23.06 3.60 4.14
N ARG A 92 -22.17 4.60 4.25
CA ARG A 92 -22.32 5.88 3.57
C ARG A 92 -22.43 5.71 2.05
N LEU A 93 -21.52 4.95 1.44
CA LEU A 93 -21.53 4.70 0.00
C LEU A 93 -22.78 3.95 -0.45
N SER A 94 -23.25 2.98 0.33
CA SER A 94 -24.49 2.23 0.03
C SER A 94 -25.77 3.07 0.14
N THR A 95 -25.72 4.18 0.87
CA THR A 95 -26.85 5.10 1.03
C THR A 95 -26.94 6.11 -0.12
N VAL A 96 -25.82 6.42 -0.78
CA VAL A 96 -25.76 7.37 -1.91
C VAL A 96 -26.23 6.75 -3.23
N GLU A 97 -26.21 5.42 -3.36
CA GLU A 97 -26.72 4.70 -4.54
C GLU A 97 -28.25 4.44 -4.51
N ARG A 98 -29.00 5.04 -3.57
CA ARG A 98 -30.47 4.93 -3.46
C ARG A 98 -31.20 6.22 -3.78
#